data_AF-A0A844AYQ7-F1
#
_entry.id   AF-A0A844AYQ7-F1
#
_cell.length_a   1.000
_cell.length_b   1.000
_cell.length_c   1.000
_cell.angle_alpha   90.00
_cell.angle_beta   90.00
_cell.angle_gamma   90.00
#
_symmetry.space_group_name_H-M   'P 1'
#
loop_
_entity.id
_entity.type
_entity.pdbx_description
1 polymer ?
#
loop_
_entity_poly.entity_id
_entity_poly.type
_entity_poly.pdbx_seq_one_letter_code
_entity_poly.pdbx_strand_id
1 'polypeptide(L)'
;MSGEHRMWRELMQRANPGWSFSVGRHAQLGQGALSLDTFVYLVDVATAWSVAGGLAESEFRRLLRALEAAPAMAASARDGANGIREAADANLARDTEEAEGLIVTALAALTQTQTFVRAREAQQGRLTGHWLYLVYRLRDGSVLGRPGFATQGMPGLLSPERLHGLVVQTVAVDTGASGPTSVGRMIAAGGGAPVAEIYRA
;
A
#
# COMPACT_ATOMS: atom_id res chain seq x y z
N MET A 1 -10.52 -20.68 -10.31
CA MET A 1 -9.18 -20.26 -9.84
C MET A 1 -8.37 -19.80 -11.04
N SER A 2 -8.09 -18.51 -11.17
CA SER A 2 -7.44 -17.91 -12.34
C SER A 2 -5.93 -18.18 -12.36
N GLY A 3 -5.31 -18.13 -13.56
CA GLY A 3 -3.86 -18.32 -13.73
C GLY A 3 -3.00 -17.27 -13.04
N GLU A 4 -3.59 -16.10 -12.78
CA GLU A 4 -2.97 -14.99 -12.05
C GLU A 4 -2.69 -15.34 -10.58
N HIS A 5 -3.65 -15.97 -9.91
CA HIS A 5 -3.47 -16.49 -8.54
C HIS A 5 -2.33 -17.50 -8.41
N ARG A 6 -2.05 -18.28 -9.48
CA ARG A 6 -0.94 -19.25 -9.51
C ARG A 6 0.40 -18.53 -9.68
N MET A 7 0.47 -17.56 -10.58
CA MET A 7 1.65 -16.72 -10.79
C MET A 7 2.03 -15.95 -9.52
N TRP A 8 1.04 -15.39 -8.81
CA TRP A 8 1.28 -14.67 -7.56
C TRP A 8 1.77 -15.57 -6.44
N ARG A 9 1.24 -16.78 -6.33
CA ARG A 9 1.74 -17.80 -5.40
C ARG A 9 3.19 -18.19 -5.70
N GLU A 10 3.53 -18.37 -6.97
CA GLU A 10 4.91 -18.65 -7.40
C GLU A 10 5.85 -17.47 -7.11
N LEU A 11 5.35 -16.22 -7.16
CA LEU A 11 6.09 -15.04 -6.73
C LEU A 11 6.31 -15.01 -5.21
N MET A 12 5.28 -15.25 -4.41
CA MET A 12 5.39 -15.34 -2.94
C MET A 12 6.40 -16.41 -2.54
N GLN A 13 6.34 -17.58 -3.18
CA GLN A 13 7.26 -18.68 -2.94
C GLN A 13 8.71 -18.36 -3.36
N ARG A 14 8.90 -17.59 -4.44
CA ARG A 14 10.24 -17.13 -4.87
C ARG A 14 10.76 -15.95 -4.04
N ALA A 15 9.86 -15.19 -3.41
CA ALA A 15 10.21 -14.04 -2.59
C ALA A 15 10.69 -14.41 -1.17
N ASN A 16 10.54 -15.66 -0.69
CA ASN A 16 11.06 -16.24 0.57
C ASN A 16 10.69 -15.48 1.88
N PRO A 17 10.71 -16.11 3.07
CA PRO A 17 9.63 -16.13 4.06
C PRO A 17 9.87 -15.13 5.22
N GLY A 18 10.60 -14.04 4.95
CA GLY A 18 11.06 -13.08 5.97
C GLY A 18 10.06 -11.96 6.28
N TRP A 19 8.85 -12.07 5.78
CA TRP A 19 7.82 -11.04 5.90
C TRP A 19 7.23 -11.13 7.31
N SER A 20 7.33 -10.04 8.08
CA SER A 20 6.71 -9.97 9.40
C SER A 20 5.42 -9.18 9.27
N PHE A 21 4.32 -9.90 9.41
CA PHE A 21 2.98 -9.37 9.37
C PHE A 21 2.52 -8.97 10.78
N SER A 22 1.81 -7.85 10.92
CA SER A 22 1.14 -7.51 12.18
C SER A 22 -0.15 -6.77 11.91
N VAL A 23 -1.26 -7.38 12.27
CA VAL A 23 -2.53 -6.69 12.51
C VAL A 23 -3.05 -7.10 13.87
N GLY A 24 -3.16 -6.12 14.77
CA GLY A 24 -3.87 -6.26 16.05
C GLY A 24 -3.09 -5.69 17.23
N ARG A 25 -3.82 -5.42 18.33
CA ARG A 25 -3.35 -4.83 19.61
C ARG A 25 -2.17 -5.53 20.30
N HIS A 26 -1.64 -6.61 19.74
CA HIS A 26 -0.60 -7.44 20.31
C HIS A 26 0.41 -7.79 19.23
N ALA A 27 1.41 -6.92 19.07
CA ALA A 27 2.56 -7.21 18.23
C ALA A 27 3.36 -8.35 18.89
N GLN A 28 3.36 -9.54 18.29
CA GLN A 28 4.37 -10.55 18.57
C GLN A 28 5.25 -10.74 17.34
N LEU A 29 6.36 -10.03 17.41
CA LEU A 29 7.45 -10.05 16.45
C LEU A 29 8.29 -11.32 16.68
N GLY A 30 8.30 -12.23 15.70
CA GLY A 30 9.26 -13.35 15.64
C GLY A 30 10.68 -12.84 15.38
N GLN A 31 11.69 -13.71 15.56
CA GLN A 31 13.12 -13.38 15.59
C GLN A 31 13.75 -12.73 14.32
N GLY A 32 12.96 -12.32 13.32
CA GLY A 32 13.38 -11.50 12.16
C GLY A 32 13.05 -10.00 12.28
N ALA A 33 12.47 -9.57 13.39
CA ALA A 33 11.93 -8.23 13.58
C ALA A 33 12.93 -7.08 13.75
N LEU A 34 14.20 -7.38 13.98
CA LEU A 34 15.24 -6.37 14.25
C LEU A 34 15.80 -5.71 12.98
N SER A 35 15.45 -6.23 11.79
CA SER A 35 15.94 -5.71 10.49
C SER A 35 14.86 -5.02 9.64
N LEU A 36 13.66 -4.79 10.17
CA LEU A 36 12.58 -4.14 9.43
C LEU A 36 12.74 -2.62 9.50
N ASP A 37 12.86 -2.00 8.34
CA ASP A 37 13.08 -0.56 8.18
C ASP A 37 12.22 0.05 7.05
N THR A 38 11.55 -0.79 6.27
CA THR A 38 10.50 -0.39 5.33
C THR A 38 9.15 -0.92 5.82
N PHE A 39 8.16 -0.03 5.95
CA PHE A 39 6.81 -0.38 6.38
C PHE A 39 5.80 0.04 5.31
N VAL A 40 4.78 -0.77 5.10
CA VAL A 40 3.76 -0.57 4.08
C VAL A 40 2.38 -0.64 4.69
N TYR A 41 1.51 0.29 4.32
CA TYR A 41 0.14 0.40 4.80
C TYR A 41 -0.81 0.48 3.61
N LEU A 42 -1.74 -0.47 3.51
CA LEU A 42 -2.80 -0.45 2.51
C LEU A 42 -4.09 -0.06 3.20
N VAL A 43 -4.86 0.86 2.59
CA VAL A 43 -6.10 1.36 3.17
C VAL A 43 -7.13 1.53 2.07
N ASP A 44 -8.29 0.89 2.23
CA ASP A 44 -9.49 1.21 1.47
C ASP A 44 -10.23 2.35 2.18
N VAL A 45 -10.30 3.51 1.52
CA VAL A 45 -10.83 4.75 2.12
C VAL A 45 -12.34 4.68 2.34
N ALA A 46 -13.06 3.89 1.53
CA ALA A 46 -14.50 3.78 1.59
C ALA A 46 -14.98 2.93 2.79
N THR A 47 -14.24 1.87 3.13
CA THR A 47 -14.61 0.88 4.14
C THR A 47 -13.78 0.96 5.43
N ALA A 48 -12.66 1.71 5.39
CA ALA A 48 -11.63 1.69 6.41
C ALA A 48 -10.94 0.33 6.63
N TRP A 49 -11.15 -0.63 5.72
CA TRP A 49 -10.34 -1.84 5.71
C TRP A 49 -8.87 -1.45 5.49
N SER A 50 -7.99 -2.03 6.29
CA SER A 50 -6.56 -1.73 6.24
C SER A 50 -5.73 -2.93 6.66
N VAL A 51 -4.52 -2.96 6.13
CA VAL A 51 -3.51 -3.98 6.40
C VAL A 51 -2.12 -3.33 6.39
N ALA A 52 -1.22 -3.84 7.22
CA ALA A 52 0.13 -3.32 7.34
C ALA A 52 1.15 -4.46 7.35
N GLY A 53 2.33 -4.19 6.80
CA GLY A 53 3.46 -5.12 6.82
C GLY A 53 4.79 -4.40 6.89
N GLY A 54 5.82 -5.14 7.27
CA GLY A 54 7.19 -4.67 7.31
C GLY A 54 8.12 -5.60 6.53
N LEU A 55 9.12 -5.00 5.88
CA LEU A 55 10.21 -5.70 5.22
C LEU A 55 11.53 -4.96 5.42
N ALA A 56 12.64 -5.68 5.27
CA ALA A 56 13.96 -5.07 5.21
C ALA A 56 14.17 -4.36 3.86
N GLU A 57 14.96 -3.29 3.85
CA GLU A 57 15.29 -2.55 2.63
C GLU A 57 15.95 -3.45 1.57
N SER A 58 16.76 -4.42 1.97
CA SER A 58 17.38 -5.41 1.07
C SER A 58 16.34 -6.23 0.30
N GLU A 59 15.23 -6.57 0.95
CA GLU A 59 14.11 -7.31 0.39
C GLU A 59 13.32 -6.43 -0.59
N PHE A 60 13.08 -5.17 -0.23
CA PHE A 60 12.43 -4.22 -1.14
C PHE A 60 13.30 -4.00 -2.40
N ARG A 61 14.62 -3.90 -2.24
CA ARG A 61 15.55 -3.81 -3.39
C ARG A 61 15.53 -5.06 -4.26
N ARG A 62 15.32 -6.25 -3.65
CA ARG A 62 15.17 -7.49 -4.41
C ARG A 62 13.88 -7.49 -5.24
N LEU A 63 12.77 -7.04 -4.65
CA LEU A 63 11.51 -6.86 -5.37
C LEU A 63 11.66 -5.89 -6.55
N LEU A 64 12.32 -4.74 -6.35
CA LEU A 64 12.59 -3.78 -7.43
C LEU A 64 13.34 -4.42 -8.60
N ARG A 65 14.45 -5.13 -8.33
CA ARG A 65 15.21 -5.82 -9.37
C ARG A 65 14.38 -6.88 -10.10
N ALA A 66 13.52 -7.60 -9.38
CA ALA A 66 12.64 -8.60 -9.98
C ALA A 66 11.61 -7.96 -10.92
N LEU A 67 11.04 -6.80 -10.54
CA LEU A 67 10.09 -6.06 -11.37
C LEU A 67 10.76 -5.45 -12.60
N GLU A 68 11.99 -4.93 -12.46
CA GLU A 68 12.80 -4.44 -13.59
C GLU A 68 13.10 -5.56 -14.59
N ALA A 69 13.38 -6.77 -14.10
CA ALA A 69 13.63 -7.94 -14.93
C ALA A 69 12.36 -8.54 -15.58
N ALA A 70 11.16 -8.18 -15.11
CA ALA A 70 9.89 -8.74 -15.57
C ALA A 70 8.82 -7.66 -15.83
N PRO A 71 8.89 -6.90 -16.95
CA PRO A 71 7.98 -5.78 -17.23
C PRO A 71 6.49 -6.16 -17.30
N ALA A 72 6.17 -7.39 -17.69
CA ALA A 72 4.79 -7.90 -17.69
C ALA A 72 4.19 -7.94 -16.27
N MET A 73 5.00 -8.24 -15.26
CA MET A 73 4.56 -8.22 -13.86
C MET A 73 4.34 -6.79 -13.36
N ALA A 74 5.15 -5.83 -13.81
CA ALA A 74 4.94 -4.42 -13.51
C ALA A 74 3.59 -3.94 -14.10
N ALA A 75 3.27 -4.30 -15.35
CA ALA A 75 2.00 -3.92 -15.97
C ALA A 75 0.77 -4.44 -15.17
N SER A 76 0.81 -5.68 -14.67
CA SER A 76 -0.27 -6.29 -13.86
C SER A 76 -0.37 -5.69 -12.45
N ALA A 77 0.76 -5.25 -11.85
CA ALA A 77 0.72 -4.59 -10.54
C ALA A 77 -0.06 -3.25 -10.54
N ARG A 78 -0.38 -2.68 -11.71
CA ARG A 78 -1.24 -1.49 -11.82
C ARG A 78 -2.67 -1.75 -11.34
N ASP A 79 -3.09 -3.01 -11.31
CA ASP A 79 -4.39 -3.44 -10.75
C ASP A 79 -4.36 -3.63 -9.23
N GLY A 80 -3.25 -3.32 -8.55
CA GLY A 80 -3.13 -3.48 -7.09
C GLY A 80 -4.21 -2.75 -6.28
N ALA A 81 -4.73 -1.63 -6.80
CA ALA A 81 -5.86 -0.94 -6.18
C ALA A 81 -7.17 -1.77 -6.24
N ASN A 82 -7.41 -2.51 -7.32
CA ASN A 82 -8.55 -3.42 -7.45
C ASN A 82 -8.43 -4.61 -6.49
N GLY A 83 -7.23 -5.18 -6.35
CA GLY A 83 -6.99 -6.27 -5.38
C GLY A 83 -7.26 -5.85 -3.94
N ILE A 84 -6.85 -4.63 -3.54
CA ILE A 84 -7.16 -4.08 -2.21
C ILE A 84 -8.66 -3.85 -2.03
N ARG A 85 -9.35 -3.30 -3.04
CA ARG A 85 -10.81 -3.14 -3.02
C ARG A 85 -11.50 -4.49 -2.80
N GLU A 86 -11.10 -5.52 -3.54
CA GLU A 86 -11.67 -6.87 -3.46
C GLU A 86 -11.43 -7.51 -2.09
N ALA A 87 -10.23 -7.34 -1.54
CA ALA A 87 -9.91 -7.79 -0.20
C ALA A 87 -10.75 -7.09 0.88
N ALA A 88 -10.97 -5.78 0.71
CA ALA A 88 -11.85 -5.01 1.59
C ALA A 88 -13.32 -5.47 1.49
N ASP A 89 -13.81 -5.73 0.27
CA ASP A 89 -15.17 -6.25 0.03
C ASP A 89 -15.38 -7.64 0.64
N ALA A 90 -14.37 -8.49 0.55
CA ALA A 90 -14.36 -9.81 1.17
C ALA A 90 -14.09 -9.77 2.68
N ASN A 91 -13.79 -8.59 3.26
CA ASN A 91 -13.26 -8.43 4.61
C ASN A 91 -12.16 -9.46 4.92
N LEU A 92 -11.19 -9.56 4.00
CA LEU A 92 -10.10 -10.52 4.05
C LEU A 92 -9.41 -10.47 5.42
N ALA A 93 -9.20 -11.64 6.01
CA ALA A 93 -8.40 -11.79 7.21
C ALA A 93 -6.99 -11.26 6.93
N ARG A 94 -6.46 -10.47 7.85
CA ARG A 94 -5.32 -9.63 7.52
C ARG A 94 -4.01 -10.42 7.61
N ASP A 95 -3.97 -11.48 8.40
CA ASP A 95 -2.85 -12.38 8.66
C ASP A 95 -2.78 -13.61 7.72
N THR A 96 -3.20 -13.46 6.47
CA THR A 96 -3.19 -14.55 5.48
C THR A 96 -2.14 -14.34 4.39
N GLU A 97 -1.74 -15.42 3.71
CA GLU A 97 -0.84 -15.39 2.55
C GLU A 97 -1.38 -14.47 1.44
N GLU A 98 -2.70 -14.42 1.28
CA GLU A 98 -3.35 -13.50 0.34
C GLU A 98 -3.12 -12.03 0.72
N ALA A 99 -3.16 -11.68 2.01
CA ALA A 99 -2.86 -10.33 2.46
C ALA A 99 -1.39 -9.94 2.26
N GLU A 100 -0.46 -10.90 2.40
CA GLU A 100 0.95 -10.70 2.05
C GLU A 100 1.14 -10.43 0.56
N GLY A 101 0.47 -11.22 -0.29
CA GLY A 101 0.45 -11.03 -1.74
C GLY A 101 -0.06 -9.66 -2.17
N LEU A 102 -1.03 -9.10 -1.44
CA LEU A 102 -1.53 -7.74 -1.69
C LEU A 102 -0.49 -6.67 -1.35
N ILE A 103 0.30 -6.84 -0.28
CA ILE A 103 1.37 -5.90 0.07
C ILE A 103 2.45 -5.90 -1.01
N VAL A 104 2.86 -7.07 -1.51
CA VAL A 104 3.82 -7.16 -2.62
C VAL A 104 3.28 -6.46 -3.87
N THR A 105 2.01 -6.72 -4.21
CA THR A 105 1.37 -6.13 -5.39
C THR A 105 1.29 -4.61 -5.25
N ALA A 106 0.88 -4.12 -4.08
CA ALA A 106 0.80 -2.69 -3.82
C ALA A 106 2.18 -2.01 -3.82
N LEU A 107 3.22 -2.67 -3.30
CA LEU A 107 4.61 -2.20 -3.42
C LEU A 107 5.02 -2.11 -4.89
N ALA A 108 4.76 -3.14 -5.69
CA ALA A 108 5.06 -3.14 -7.11
C ALA A 108 4.30 -2.03 -7.86
N ALA A 109 3.04 -1.80 -7.52
CA ALA A 109 2.23 -0.69 -8.04
C ALA A 109 2.85 0.66 -7.68
N LEU A 110 3.23 0.82 -6.41
CA LEU A 110 3.82 2.03 -5.86
C LEU A 110 5.14 2.38 -6.57
N THR A 111 5.99 1.40 -6.87
CA THR A 111 7.28 1.64 -7.53
C THR A 111 7.18 2.21 -8.94
N GLN A 112 6.00 2.13 -9.57
CA GLN A 112 5.72 2.68 -10.89
C GLN A 112 5.22 4.13 -10.84
N THR A 113 5.15 4.73 -9.66
CA THR A 113 4.55 6.06 -9.48
C THR A 113 5.61 7.15 -9.37
N GLN A 114 5.27 8.36 -9.83
CA GLN A 114 6.14 9.53 -9.63
C GLN A 114 6.39 9.82 -8.15
N THR A 115 5.42 9.49 -7.27
CA THR A 115 5.58 9.58 -5.80
C THR A 115 6.76 8.76 -5.32
N PHE A 116 6.90 7.52 -5.79
CA PHE A 116 8.04 6.67 -5.42
C PHE A 116 9.37 7.25 -5.89
N VAL A 117 9.44 7.72 -7.14
CA VAL A 117 10.65 8.36 -7.69
C VAL A 117 11.07 9.55 -6.82
N ARG A 118 10.12 10.45 -6.51
CA ARG A 118 10.39 11.64 -5.68
C ARG A 118 10.79 11.31 -4.25
N ALA A 119 10.10 10.36 -3.62
CA ALA A 119 10.43 9.92 -2.27
C ALA A 119 11.84 9.31 -2.22
N ARG A 120 12.19 8.45 -3.18
CA ARG A 120 13.52 7.85 -3.30
C ARG A 120 14.61 8.89 -3.54
N GLU A 121 14.37 9.88 -4.41
CA GLU A 121 15.29 11.00 -4.65
C GLU A 121 15.54 11.81 -3.38
N ALA A 122 14.48 12.19 -2.67
CA ALA A 122 14.56 12.94 -1.41
C ALA A 122 15.31 12.17 -0.31
N GLN A 123 15.27 10.84 -0.36
CA GLN A 123 15.97 9.95 0.57
C GLN A 123 17.33 9.44 0.08
N GLN A 124 17.93 10.08 -0.94
CA GLN A 124 19.25 9.69 -1.47
C GLN A 124 19.31 8.20 -1.87
N GLY A 125 18.22 7.66 -2.42
CA GLY A 125 18.14 6.28 -2.87
C GLY A 125 17.74 5.26 -1.80
N ARG A 126 17.56 5.68 -0.53
CA ARG A 126 17.03 4.80 0.52
C ARG A 126 15.54 4.51 0.30
N LEU A 127 15.09 3.34 0.76
CA LEU A 127 13.70 2.90 0.70
C LEU A 127 13.05 2.77 2.10
N THR A 128 13.81 3.11 3.13
CA THR A 128 13.42 3.02 4.53
C THR A 128 12.38 4.08 4.90
N GLY A 129 11.36 3.69 5.65
CA GLY A 129 10.28 4.57 6.09
C GLY A 129 8.90 3.96 5.86
N HIS A 130 7.89 4.83 5.81
CA HIS A 130 6.49 4.42 5.81
C HIS A 130 5.86 4.72 4.45
N TRP A 131 5.56 3.67 3.69
CA TRP A 131 4.86 3.73 2.42
C TRP A 131 3.38 3.50 2.62
N LEU A 132 2.56 4.39 2.06
CA LEU A 132 1.10 4.27 2.11
C LEU A 132 0.58 4.02 0.70
N TYR A 133 -0.47 3.20 0.60
CA TYR A 133 -1.23 3.00 -0.62
C TYR A 133 -2.72 3.07 -0.28
N LEU A 134 -3.30 4.26 -0.48
CA LEU A 134 -4.74 4.46 -0.26
C LEU A 134 -5.50 4.09 -1.53
N VAL A 135 -6.68 3.51 -1.36
CA VAL A 135 -7.57 3.15 -2.45
C VAL A 135 -8.86 3.95 -2.35
N TYR A 136 -9.13 4.72 -3.39
CA TYR A 136 -10.40 5.41 -3.59
C TYR A 136 -11.25 4.63 -4.59
N ARG A 137 -12.50 4.39 -4.22
CA ARG A 137 -13.52 3.84 -5.12
C ARG A 137 -14.27 5.01 -5.73
N LEU A 138 -14.17 5.22 -7.03
CA LEU A 138 -14.83 6.35 -7.66
C LEU A 138 -16.30 6.00 -7.96
N ARG A 139 -17.16 7.02 -8.03
CA ARG A 139 -18.61 6.81 -8.27
C ARG A 139 -18.92 6.28 -9.67
N ASP A 140 -18.01 6.50 -10.63
CA ASP A 140 -18.09 5.90 -11.97
C ASP A 140 -17.73 4.41 -12.00
N GLY A 141 -17.36 3.82 -10.86
CA GLY A 141 -17.00 2.40 -10.72
C GLY A 141 -15.50 2.13 -10.89
N SER A 142 -14.70 3.12 -11.28
CA SER A 142 -13.24 2.98 -11.36
C SER A 142 -12.59 3.00 -9.97
N VAL A 143 -11.36 2.52 -9.89
CA VAL A 143 -10.59 2.43 -8.65
C VAL A 143 -9.27 3.18 -8.82
N LEU A 144 -8.98 4.06 -7.87
CA LEU A 144 -7.78 4.90 -7.90
C LEU A 144 -6.84 4.55 -6.74
N GLY A 145 -5.63 4.13 -7.09
CA GLY A 145 -4.52 3.97 -6.15
C GLY A 145 -3.81 5.29 -5.89
N ARG A 146 -3.64 5.64 -4.61
CA ARG A 146 -2.97 6.85 -4.14
C ARG A 146 -1.74 6.47 -3.32
N PRO A 147 -0.55 6.47 -3.94
CA PRO A 147 0.70 6.27 -3.21
C PRO A 147 1.00 7.48 -2.32
N GLY A 148 1.56 7.20 -1.14
CA GLY A 148 2.04 8.17 -0.17
C GLY A 148 3.33 7.71 0.48
N PHE A 149 4.07 8.65 1.04
CA PHE A 149 5.29 8.36 1.78
C PHE A 149 5.40 9.28 2.98
N ALA A 150 5.71 8.72 4.14
CA ALA A 150 5.91 9.45 5.37
C ALA A 150 7.30 9.14 5.94
N THR A 151 8.11 10.19 6.08
CA THR A 151 9.38 10.15 6.80
C THR A 151 9.15 10.68 8.20
N GLN A 152 8.95 9.78 9.16
CA GLN A 152 9.24 10.12 10.54
C GLN A 152 10.24 9.08 11.02
N GLY A 153 11.33 9.54 11.66
CA GLY A 153 12.44 8.73 12.18
C GLY A 153 12.02 7.84 13.35
N MET A 154 10.93 7.10 13.16
CA MET A 154 10.31 6.23 14.14
C MET A 154 10.62 4.80 13.74
N PRO A 155 11.31 4.03 14.58
CA PRO A 155 11.46 2.60 14.35
C PRO A 155 10.09 1.90 14.52
N GLY A 156 9.84 0.90 13.68
CA GLY A 156 8.64 0.06 13.77
C GLY A 156 7.42 0.58 13.02
N LEU A 157 6.31 -0.17 13.12
CA LEU A 157 5.03 0.22 12.52
C LEU A 157 4.47 1.51 13.14
N LEU A 158 3.73 2.29 12.35
CA LEU A 158 2.94 3.40 12.86
C LEU A 158 1.88 2.90 13.85
N SER A 159 1.62 3.69 14.88
CA SER A 159 0.45 3.46 15.72
C SER A 159 -0.83 3.66 14.90
N PRO A 160 -1.95 3.00 15.27
CA PRO A 160 -3.23 3.18 14.58
C PRO A 160 -3.67 4.63 14.48
N GLU A 161 -3.45 5.42 15.54
CA GLU A 161 -3.83 6.84 15.61
C GLU A 161 -3.02 7.69 14.63
N ARG A 162 -1.72 7.39 14.50
CA ARG A 162 -0.85 8.09 13.54
C ARG A 162 -1.19 7.73 12.11
N LEU A 163 -1.40 6.45 11.82
CA LEU A 163 -1.84 6.01 10.49
C LEU A 163 -3.16 6.68 10.13
N HIS A 164 -4.12 6.67 11.06
CA HIS A 164 -5.41 7.32 10.90
C HIS A 164 -5.26 8.82 10.60
N GLY A 165 -4.45 9.55 11.37
CA GLY A 165 -4.19 10.97 11.13
C GLY A 165 -3.59 11.26 9.74
N LEU A 166 -2.66 10.41 9.27
CA LEU A 166 -2.12 10.52 7.91
C LEU A 166 -3.18 10.27 6.84
N VAL A 167 -4.05 9.28 7.05
CA VAL A 167 -5.16 9.00 6.13
C VAL A 167 -6.14 10.17 6.09
N VAL A 168 -6.61 10.66 7.25
CA VAL A 168 -7.52 11.83 7.34
C VAL A 168 -6.91 13.04 6.62
N GLN A 169 -5.65 13.35 6.88
CA GLN A 169 -4.97 14.48 6.24
C GLN A 169 -4.89 14.30 4.72
N THR A 170 -4.53 13.10 4.25
CA THR A 170 -4.42 12.81 2.82
C THR A 170 -5.77 12.88 2.13
N VAL A 171 -6.81 12.30 2.74
CA VAL A 171 -8.18 12.32 2.24
C VAL A 171 -8.69 13.76 2.18
N ALA A 172 -8.52 14.56 3.23
CA ALA A 172 -8.94 15.96 3.25
C ALA A 172 -8.29 16.79 2.12
N VAL A 173 -7.00 16.54 1.84
CA VAL A 173 -6.29 17.18 0.71
C VAL A 173 -6.81 16.72 -0.64
N ASP A 174 -7.10 15.42 -0.80
CA ASP A 174 -7.54 14.84 -2.07
C ASP A 174 -9.03 15.09 -2.37
N THR A 175 -9.90 15.22 -1.35
CA THR A 175 -11.35 15.41 -1.51
C THR A 175 -11.84 16.82 -1.18
N GLY A 176 -10.98 17.70 -0.69
CA GLY A 176 -11.33 19.08 -0.34
C GLY A 176 -11.76 19.93 -1.55
N ALA A 177 -12.53 20.99 -1.29
CA ALA A 177 -13.01 21.95 -2.31
C ALA A 177 -11.88 22.75 -2.98
N SER A 178 -10.66 22.69 -2.42
CA SER A 178 -9.47 23.40 -2.88
C SER A 178 -8.64 22.52 -3.81
N GLY A 179 -8.94 22.50 -5.12
CA GLY A 179 -8.10 21.75 -6.07
C GLY A 179 -6.65 22.30 -6.12
N PRO A 180 -5.61 21.46 -5.97
CA PRO A 180 -4.76 21.18 -7.14
C PRO A 180 -4.05 19.81 -7.17
N THR A 181 -4.37 18.82 -6.32
CA THR A 181 -3.70 17.50 -6.47
C THR A 181 -4.18 16.80 -7.74
N SER A 182 -3.29 16.07 -8.41
CA SER A 182 -3.66 15.23 -9.55
C SER A 182 -4.74 14.22 -9.17
N VAL A 183 -4.64 13.69 -7.95
CA VAL A 183 -5.55 12.70 -7.38
C VAL A 183 -6.93 13.31 -7.13
N GLY A 184 -7.02 14.51 -6.54
CA GLY A 184 -8.31 15.18 -6.35
C GLY A 184 -9.02 15.50 -7.66
N ARG A 185 -8.28 15.87 -8.72
CA ARG A 185 -8.86 16.02 -10.07
C ARG A 185 -9.40 14.69 -10.62
N MET A 186 -8.68 13.60 -10.43
CA MET A 186 -9.13 12.27 -10.86
C MET A 186 -10.36 11.81 -10.08
N ILE A 187 -10.40 12.05 -8.76
CA ILE A 187 -11.57 11.78 -7.91
C ILE A 187 -12.78 12.57 -8.40
N ALA A 188 -12.61 13.88 -8.64
CA ALA A 188 -13.70 14.73 -9.14
C ALA A 188 -14.20 14.26 -10.52
N ALA A 189 -13.28 13.90 -11.44
CA ALA A 189 -13.63 13.39 -12.76
C ALA A 189 -14.43 12.07 -12.70
N GLY A 190 -14.13 11.20 -11.72
CA GLY A 190 -14.89 9.98 -11.46
C GLY A 190 -16.17 10.17 -10.62
N GLY A 191 -16.63 11.41 -10.45
CA GLY A 191 -17.86 11.73 -9.70
C GLY A 191 -17.71 11.78 -8.18
N GLY A 192 -16.47 11.81 -7.67
CA GLY A 192 -16.15 11.74 -6.25
C GLY A 192 -15.87 10.32 -5.77
N ALA A 193 -15.50 10.20 -4.49
CA ALA A 193 -15.25 8.92 -3.83
C ALA A 193 -16.00 8.88 -2.48
N PRO A 194 -16.63 7.75 -2.11
CA PRO A 194 -17.15 7.58 -0.76
C PRO A 194 -15.99 7.48 0.22
N VAL A 195 -16.17 8.11 1.37
CA VAL A 195 -15.19 8.15 2.46
C VAL A 195 -15.86 7.60 3.72
N ALA A 196 -15.23 6.61 4.34
CA ALA A 196 -15.65 6.08 5.64
C ALA A 196 -15.75 7.21 6.67
N GLU A 197 -16.73 7.15 7.56
CA GLU A 197 -16.99 8.21 8.55
C GLU A 197 -15.74 8.58 9.36
N ILE A 198 -14.95 7.57 9.73
CA ILE A 198 -13.72 7.77 10.50
C ILE A 198 -12.66 8.60 9.75
N TYR A 199 -12.72 8.71 8.42
CA TYR A 199 -11.75 9.48 7.64
C TYR A 199 -12.27 10.84 7.17
N ARG A 200 -13.48 11.22 7.57
CA ARG A 200 -14.03 12.55 7.26
C ARG A 200 -13.43 13.55 8.24
N ALA A 201 -12.84 14.61 7.69
CA ALA A 201 -12.32 15.75 8.45
C ALA A 201 -13.44 16.64 8.99
#